data_AF-A0A6S6Z1E2-F1
#
_entry.id   AF-A0A6S6Z1E2-F1
#
_cell.length_a   1.000
_cell.length_b   1.000
_cell.length_c   1.000
_cell.angle_alpha   90.00
_cell.angle_beta   90.00
_cell.angle_gamma   90.00
#
_symmetry.space_group_name_H-M   'P 1'
#
loop_
_entity.id
_entity.type
_entity.pdbx_description
1 polymer ?
#
loop_
_entity_poly.entity_id
_entity_poly.type
_entity_poly.pdbx_seq_one_letter_code
_entity_poly.pdbx_strand_id
1 'polypeptide(L)'
;MASSPFHKFQGWARAGRALLLTSSMLALSACMSVSTQKVGMVPVAAADPVYSIQLSRVVIAALPNDSSVTLPSGSQWRRVGALPQGDVYRSMNGLFTIQTRRQGEAYLVASSGKLLGFYLPGESAFMPLSRPVTLPVEMRQ
;
A
#
# COMPACT_ATOMS: atom_id res chain seq x y z
N MET A 1 -80.48 10.62 49.35
CA MET A 1 -79.56 11.17 50.37
C MET A 1 -78.18 10.61 50.10
N ALA A 2 -77.22 11.50 49.94
CA ALA A 2 -75.84 11.24 49.55
C ALA A 2 -75.00 10.67 50.70
N SER A 3 -73.97 9.88 50.36
CA SER A 3 -72.66 9.91 51.05
C SER A 3 -71.67 8.96 50.36
N SER A 4 -70.84 9.58 49.52
CA SER A 4 -69.36 9.57 49.52
C SER A 4 -68.52 8.28 49.48
N PRO A 5 -67.29 8.37 48.92
CA PRO A 5 -66.53 7.25 48.36
C PRO A 5 -65.37 6.80 49.27
N PHE A 6 -64.84 5.60 49.02
CA PHE A 6 -63.51 5.21 49.49
C PHE A 6 -62.68 4.63 48.34
N HIS A 7 -61.53 5.28 48.12
CA HIS A 7 -60.43 4.83 47.29
C HIS A 7 -59.91 3.47 47.72
N LYS A 8 -59.45 2.65 46.76
CA LYS A 8 -58.15 1.99 46.89
C LYS A 8 -57.58 1.61 45.52
N PHE A 9 -56.40 2.19 45.28
CA PHE A 9 -55.31 1.72 44.42
C PHE A 9 -55.25 0.19 44.35
N GLN A 10 -54.84 -0.35 43.19
CA GLN A 10 -53.70 -1.29 43.03
C GLN A 10 -53.76 -2.01 41.68
N GLY A 11 -52.65 -2.01 40.94
CA GLY A 11 -52.50 -2.86 39.75
C GLY A 11 -51.76 -2.21 38.59
N TRP A 12 -50.51 -1.85 38.83
CA TRP A 12 -49.59 -1.30 37.84
C TRP A 12 -49.13 -2.41 36.88
N ALA A 13 -49.05 -2.04 35.60
CA ALA A 13 -47.93 -2.32 34.70
C ALA A 13 -47.81 -3.67 33.94
N ARG A 14 -47.62 -3.45 32.62
CA ARG A 14 -46.67 -4.12 31.71
C ARG A 14 -47.16 -5.38 31.01
N ALA A 15 -47.98 -5.15 29.98
CA ALA A 15 -48.03 -6.02 28.81
C ALA A 15 -47.18 -5.39 27.70
N GLY A 16 -46.22 -6.15 27.16
CA GLY A 16 -45.52 -5.76 25.93
C GLY A 16 -44.07 -6.22 25.84
N ARG A 17 -43.89 -7.52 25.56
CA ARG A 17 -42.64 -8.15 25.05
C ARG A 17 -41.97 -7.23 24.03
N ALA A 18 -40.75 -6.75 24.27
CA ALA A 18 -39.49 -7.41 23.93
C ALA A 18 -39.25 -7.61 22.41
N LEU A 19 -38.14 -7.03 21.96
CA LEU A 19 -37.38 -7.21 20.72
C LEU A 19 -37.95 -6.61 19.41
N LEU A 20 -37.19 -5.66 18.86
CA LEU A 20 -36.61 -5.66 17.50
C LEU A 20 -35.62 -4.47 17.45
N LEU A 21 -34.42 -4.66 17.99
CA LEU A 21 -33.18 -4.89 17.24
C LEU A 21 -32.79 -3.71 16.34
N THR A 22 -31.89 -2.91 16.90
CA THR A 22 -31.00 -1.91 16.32
C THR A 22 -30.55 -2.24 14.89
N SER A 23 -30.94 -1.39 13.94
CA SER A 23 -30.50 -1.39 12.55
C SER A 23 -29.00 -1.02 12.44
N SER A 24 -28.15 -2.04 12.49
CA SER A 24 -26.75 -1.98 12.06
C SER A 24 -26.66 -1.89 10.54
N MET A 25 -26.05 -0.83 10.02
CA MET A 25 -25.36 -0.83 8.72
C MET A 25 -24.03 -0.09 8.85
N LEU A 26 -23.05 -0.70 9.52
CA LEU A 26 -21.65 -0.36 9.32
C LEU A 26 -21.11 -1.21 8.17
N ALA A 27 -21.18 -0.70 6.95
CA ALA A 27 -20.46 -1.25 5.81
C ALA A 27 -19.23 -0.37 5.54
N LEU A 28 -18.13 -0.60 6.25
CA LEU A 28 -16.80 -0.11 5.86
C LEU A 28 -15.91 -1.29 5.48
N SER A 29 -16.11 -1.83 4.27
CA SER A 29 -15.09 -2.66 3.62
C SER A 29 -14.30 -1.79 2.65
N ALA A 30 -13.39 -0.96 3.18
CA ALA A 30 -12.37 -0.32 2.37
C ALA A 30 -11.23 -1.33 2.12
N CYS A 31 -11.47 -2.30 1.23
CA CYS A 31 -10.39 -3.16 0.77
C CYS A 31 -9.48 -2.34 -0.16
N MET A 32 -8.38 -1.80 0.37
CA MET A 32 -7.30 -1.28 -0.48
C MET A 32 -6.78 -2.41 -1.37
N SER A 33 -7.16 -2.40 -2.65
CA SER A 33 -6.67 -3.34 -3.64
C SER A 33 -5.44 -2.74 -4.32
N VAL A 34 -4.30 -3.41 -4.16
CA VAL A 34 -3.08 -3.09 -4.91
C VAL A 34 -2.92 -4.16 -5.99
N SER A 35 -2.98 -3.74 -7.25
CA SER A 35 -2.75 -4.62 -8.40
C SER A 35 -1.26 -4.94 -8.51
N THR A 36 -0.92 -6.23 -8.45
CA THR A 36 0.43 -6.73 -8.69
C THR A 36 0.37 -7.79 -9.80
N GLN A 37 1.43 -7.86 -10.60
CA GLN A 37 1.54 -8.77 -11.72
C GLN A 37 2.70 -9.74 -11.45
N LYS A 38 2.41 -11.04 -11.37
CA LYS A 38 3.44 -12.05 -11.14
C LYS A 38 4.47 -12.01 -12.27
N VAL A 39 5.75 -11.95 -11.90
CA VAL A 39 6.85 -11.90 -12.85
C VAL A 39 8.13 -12.39 -12.18
N GLY A 40 8.89 -13.23 -12.89
CA GLY A 40 10.23 -13.63 -12.47
C GLY A 40 11.25 -12.56 -12.85
N MET A 41 12.12 -12.18 -11.91
CA MET A 41 13.26 -11.33 -12.19
C MET A 41 14.42 -12.15 -12.77
N VAL A 42 15.01 -11.67 -13.87
CA VAL A 42 16.27 -12.20 -14.37
C VAL A 42 17.39 -11.50 -13.59
N PRO A 43 18.19 -12.21 -12.78
CA PRO A 43 19.26 -11.59 -12.00
C PRO A 43 20.42 -11.15 -12.91
N VAL A 44 21.12 -10.11 -12.50
CA VAL A 44 22.42 -9.73 -13.11
C VAL A 44 23.43 -10.84 -12.84
N ALA A 45 24.18 -11.25 -13.87
CA ALA A 45 25.20 -12.29 -13.70
C ALA A 45 26.36 -11.76 -12.85
N ALA A 46 27.01 -12.64 -12.07
CA ALA A 46 28.10 -12.23 -11.18
C ALA A 46 29.31 -11.61 -11.91
N ALA A 47 29.45 -11.85 -13.22
CA ALA A 47 30.50 -11.29 -14.06
C ALA A 47 30.15 -9.93 -14.68
N ASP A 48 28.89 -9.50 -14.62
CA ASP A 48 28.45 -8.25 -15.25
C ASP A 48 28.86 -7.03 -14.41
N PRO A 49 29.17 -5.89 -15.06
CA PRO A 49 29.41 -4.64 -14.35
C PRO A 49 28.21 -4.25 -13.49
N VAL A 50 28.49 -3.96 -12.22
CA VAL A 50 27.47 -3.57 -11.25
C VAL A 50 27.17 -2.08 -11.42
N TYR A 51 26.13 -1.76 -12.18
CA TYR A 51 25.70 -0.37 -12.34
C TYR A 51 24.99 0.15 -11.09
N SER A 52 25.42 1.30 -10.60
CA SER A 52 24.71 2.02 -9.54
C SER A 52 24.24 3.39 -10.03
N ILE A 53 23.10 3.81 -9.49
CA ILE A 53 22.53 5.13 -9.73
C ILE A 53 22.40 5.86 -8.41
N GLN A 54 22.60 7.18 -8.44
CA GLN A 54 22.30 8.06 -7.33
C GLN A 54 21.22 9.05 -7.77
N LEU A 55 20.20 9.24 -6.93
CA LEU A 55 19.16 10.23 -7.22
C LEU A 55 19.70 11.64 -6.94
N SER A 56 19.64 12.54 -7.92
CA SER A 56 20.11 13.93 -7.74
C SER A 56 19.08 14.85 -7.05
N ARG A 57 17.83 14.39 -6.93
CA ARG A 57 16.77 15.07 -6.17
C ARG A 57 15.76 14.05 -5.61
N VAL A 58 14.91 14.53 -4.71
CA VAL A 58 13.80 13.74 -4.16
C VAL A 58 12.84 13.31 -5.28
N VAL A 59 12.33 12.08 -5.19
CA VAL A 59 11.28 11.54 -6.06
C VAL A 59 10.11 11.10 -5.19
N ILE A 60 8.91 11.61 -5.48
CA ILE A 60 7.68 11.17 -4.83
C ILE A 60 6.87 10.39 -5.86
N ALA A 61 6.58 9.13 -5.56
CA ALA A 61 5.90 8.20 -6.45
C ALA A 61 4.54 7.80 -5.86
N ALA A 62 3.45 8.04 -6.60
CA ALA A 62 2.12 7.64 -6.19
C ALA A 62 1.91 6.14 -6.44
N LEU A 63 1.43 5.44 -5.41
CA LEU A 63 1.06 4.04 -5.46
C LEU A 63 -0.43 3.86 -5.82
N PRO A 64 -0.85 2.68 -6.33
CA PRO A 64 -2.24 2.42 -6.69
C PRO A 64 -3.26 2.47 -5.54
N ASN A 65 -2.80 2.51 -4.28
CA ASN A 65 -3.64 2.61 -3.08
C ASN A 65 -3.71 4.04 -2.53
N ASP A 66 -3.51 5.06 -3.37
CA ASP A 66 -3.53 6.48 -3.02
C ASP A 66 -2.47 6.91 -1.99
N SER A 67 -1.57 5.99 -1.59
CA SER A 67 -0.41 6.33 -0.80
C SER A 67 0.76 6.77 -1.68
N SER A 68 1.80 7.31 -1.07
CA SER A 68 3.01 7.74 -1.78
C SER A 68 4.27 7.17 -1.15
N VAL A 69 5.26 6.94 -2.00
CA VAL A 69 6.60 6.54 -1.61
C VAL A 69 7.57 7.66 -1.92
N THR A 70 8.38 8.04 -0.94
CA THR A 70 9.42 9.07 -1.07
C THR A 70 10.77 8.41 -1.22
N LEU A 71 11.46 8.67 -2.32
CA LEU A 71 12.86 8.33 -2.54
C LEU A 71 13.71 9.57 -2.23
N PRO A 72 14.54 9.55 -1.19
CA PRO A 72 15.35 10.70 -0.82
C PRO A 72 16.37 11.09 -1.90
N SER A 73 16.67 12.38 -1.98
CA SER A 73 17.83 12.87 -2.73
C SER A 73 19.11 12.21 -2.18
N GLY A 74 20.06 11.92 -3.07
CA GLY A 74 21.31 11.25 -2.74
C GLY A 74 21.19 9.75 -2.45
N SER A 75 19.99 9.17 -2.47
CA SER A 75 19.82 7.73 -2.29
C SER A 75 20.49 6.95 -3.42
N GLN A 76 21.15 5.85 -3.06
CA GLN A 76 21.93 5.01 -3.96
C GLN A 76 21.24 3.68 -4.22
N TRP A 77 21.23 3.27 -5.49
CA TRP A 77 20.53 2.09 -5.95
C TRP A 77 21.41 1.29 -6.90
N ARG A 78 21.56 0.00 -6.62
CA ARG A 78 22.37 -0.93 -7.41
C ARG A 78 21.46 -1.77 -8.30
N ARG A 79 21.79 -1.88 -9.59
CA ARG A 79 21.10 -2.78 -10.50
C ARG A 79 21.33 -4.23 -10.05
N VAL A 80 20.25 -4.99 -9.89
CA VAL A 80 20.27 -6.40 -9.42
C VAL A 80 19.59 -7.36 -10.38
N GLY A 81 18.83 -6.85 -11.35
CA GLY A 81 18.20 -7.68 -12.36
C GLY A 81 17.45 -6.87 -13.41
N ALA A 82 16.63 -7.58 -14.17
CA ALA A 82 15.72 -7.01 -15.14
C ALA A 82 14.37 -7.74 -15.13
N LEU A 83 13.34 -7.02 -15.55
CA LEU A 83 11.99 -7.49 -15.85
C LEU A 83 11.63 -7.05 -17.28
N PRO A 84 10.57 -7.61 -17.90
CA PRO A 84 10.04 -7.09 -19.16
C PRO A 84 9.72 -5.59 -19.13
N GLN A 85 9.40 -5.05 -17.95
CA GLN A 85 9.09 -3.63 -17.76
C GLN A 85 10.34 -2.74 -17.67
N GLY A 86 11.49 -3.26 -17.24
CA GLY A 86 12.69 -2.45 -17.05
C GLY A 86 13.73 -3.08 -16.10
N ASP A 87 14.76 -2.30 -15.82
CA ASP A 87 15.84 -2.69 -14.91
C ASP A 87 15.41 -2.59 -13.45
N VAL A 88 15.84 -3.57 -12.65
CA VAL A 88 15.52 -3.69 -11.24
C VAL A 88 16.69 -3.20 -10.39
N TYR A 89 16.43 -2.25 -9.48
CA TYR A 89 17.45 -1.67 -8.62
C TYR A 89 17.11 -1.84 -7.13
N ARG A 90 18.09 -2.33 -6.36
CA ARG A 90 18.01 -2.50 -4.92
C ARG A 90 18.70 -1.33 -4.20
N SER A 91 18.09 -0.86 -3.11
CA SER A 91 18.69 0.15 -2.24
C SER A 91 20.04 -0.30 -1.71
N MET A 92 21.03 0.59 -1.72
CA MET A 92 22.34 0.38 -1.11
C MET A 92 22.40 0.84 0.35
N ASN A 93 21.47 1.70 0.78
CA ASN A 93 21.45 2.29 2.13
C ASN A 93 20.66 1.43 3.14
N GLY A 94 20.53 0.13 2.88
CA GLY A 94 19.75 -0.81 3.69
C GLY A 94 18.41 -1.20 3.06
N LEU A 95 17.57 -1.86 3.87
CA LEU A 95 16.27 -2.38 3.45
C LEU A 95 15.33 -1.23 3.08
N PHE A 96 14.87 -1.22 1.82
CA PHE A 96 13.83 -0.29 1.39
C PHE A 96 12.49 -1.00 1.40
N THR A 97 11.52 -0.44 2.13
CA THR A 97 10.17 -1.01 2.23
C THR A 97 9.12 -0.02 1.77
N ILE A 98 8.02 -0.54 1.24
CA ILE A 98 6.86 0.25 0.84
C ILE A 98 5.60 -0.33 1.48
N GLN A 99 4.60 0.53 1.68
CA GLN A 99 3.30 0.12 2.18
C GLN A 99 2.41 -0.31 1.01
N THR A 100 2.11 -1.61 0.93
CA THR A 100 1.08 -2.15 0.04
C THR A 100 -0.09 -2.69 0.86
N ARG A 101 -0.62 -3.89 0.54
CA ARG A 101 -1.46 -4.67 1.46
C ARG A 101 -0.72 -5.06 2.74
N ARG A 102 0.61 -5.23 2.64
CA ARG A 102 1.52 -5.43 3.77
C ARG A 102 2.76 -4.57 3.55
N GLN A 103 3.45 -4.19 4.62
CA GLN A 103 4.76 -3.58 4.49
C GLN A 103 5.76 -4.67 4.09
N GLY A 104 6.54 -4.42 3.04
CA GLY A 104 7.50 -5.40 2.52
C GLY A 104 8.65 -4.74 1.78
N GLU A 105 9.73 -5.49 1.58
CA GLU A 105 10.89 -5.04 0.77
C GLU A 105 10.44 -4.75 -0.67
N ALA A 106 11.05 -3.72 -1.27
CA ALA A 106 10.76 -3.33 -2.64
C ALA A 106 12.03 -2.90 -3.38
N TYR A 107 12.12 -3.23 -4.66
CA TYR A 107 13.17 -2.78 -5.57
C TYR A 107 12.58 -1.85 -6.61
N LEU A 108 13.31 -0.80 -7.02
CA LEU A 108 12.85 0.09 -8.08
C LEU A 108 12.83 -0.67 -9.41
N VAL A 109 11.83 -0.40 -10.24
CA VAL A 109 11.81 -0.85 -11.64
C VAL A 109 11.79 0.39 -12.52
N ALA A 110 12.85 0.59 -13.28
CA ALA A 110 13.05 1.78 -14.09
C ALA A 110 13.36 1.44 -15.55
N SER A 111 12.89 2.30 -16.46
CA SER A 111 13.21 2.22 -17.88
C SER A 111 13.18 3.62 -18.48
N SER A 112 14.07 3.89 -19.43
CA SER A 112 14.14 5.16 -20.16
C SER A 112 14.13 6.41 -19.25
N GLY A 113 14.86 6.37 -18.14
CA GLY A 113 14.94 7.48 -17.19
C GLY A 113 13.66 7.73 -16.37
N LYS A 114 12.74 6.76 -16.32
CA LYS A 114 11.50 6.84 -15.52
C LYS A 114 11.42 5.67 -14.55
N LEU A 115 10.93 5.96 -13.35
CA LEU A 115 10.45 4.95 -12.42
C LEU A 115 9.07 4.50 -12.87
N LEU A 116 8.91 3.20 -13.11
CA LEU A 116 7.67 2.61 -13.58
C LEU A 116 6.89 1.92 -12.47
N GLY A 117 7.57 1.44 -11.45
CA GLY A 117 6.99 0.64 -10.39
C GLY A 117 8.03 0.06 -9.45
N PHE A 118 7.59 -0.95 -8.71
CA PHE A 118 8.42 -1.69 -7.78
C PHE A 118 8.33 -3.18 -8.02
N TYR A 119 9.45 -3.88 -7.89
CA TYR A 119 9.48 -5.33 -7.79
C TYR A 119 9.44 -5.73 -6.32
N LEU A 120 8.55 -6.67 -5.99
CA LEU A 120 8.32 -7.17 -4.65
C LEU A 120 8.94 -8.58 -4.54
N PRO A 121 10.16 -8.73 -4.01
CA PRO A 121 10.86 -10.01 -4.00
C PRO A 121 10.11 -11.10 -3.22
N GLY A 122 9.49 -10.76 -2.08
CA GLY A 122 8.67 -11.69 -1.30
C GLY A 122 7.43 -12.19 -2.02
N GLU A 123 6.96 -11.47 -3.04
CA GLU A 123 5.80 -11.85 -3.85
C GLU A 123 6.17 -12.33 -5.25
N SER A 124 7.43 -12.18 -5.69
CA SER A 124 7.84 -12.38 -7.08
C SER A 124 6.88 -11.69 -8.06
N ALA A 125 6.64 -10.41 -7.80
CA ALA A 125 5.62 -9.63 -8.49
C ALA A 125 6.08 -8.20 -8.77
N PHE A 126 5.61 -7.65 -9.88
CA PHE A 126 5.75 -6.25 -10.25
C PHE A 126 4.50 -5.49 -9.83
N MET A 127 4.70 -4.34 -9.20
CA MET A 127 3.64 -3.41 -8.83
C MET A 127 3.87 -2.09 -9.61
N PRO A 128 3.00 -1.73 -10.57
CA PRO A 128 3.12 -0.48 -11.28
C PRO A 128 2.82 0.71 -10.36
N LEU A 129 3.45 1.86 -10.64
CA LEU A 129 2.99 3.13 -10.10
C LEU A 129 1.65 3.52 -10.73
N SER A 130 0.90 4.40 -10.06
CA SER A 130 -0.29 5.02 -10.65
C SER A 130 0.05 5.79 -11.93
N ARG A 131 1.23 6.42 -11.96
CA ARG A 131 1.82 7.05 -13.14
C ARG A 131 3.35 6.93 -13.09
N PRO A 132 4.03 6.67 -14.23
CA PRO A 132 5.48 6.75 -14.28
C PRO A 132 6.00 8.14 -13.87
N VAL A 133 7.07 8.18 -13.09
CA VAL A 133 7.71 9.44 -12.65
C VAL A 133 9.14 9.51 -13.15
N THR A 134 9.62 10.71 -13.47
CA THR A 134 11.01 10.90 -13.92
C THR A 134 11.97 10.50 -12.81
N LEU A 135 12.97 9.68 -13.15
CA LEU A 135 14.03 9.26 -12.25
C LEU A 135 15.30 10.08 -12.57
N PRO A 136 15.64 11.09 -11.74
CA PRO A 136 16.76 11.97 -11.99
C PRO A 136 18.05 11.29 -11.50
N VAL A 137 18.63 10.48 -12.37
CA VAL A 137 19.79 9.64 -12.05
C VAL A 137 21.10 10.30 -12.46
N GLU A 138 22.08 10.22 -11.58
CA GLU A 138 23.49 10.30 -11.91
C GLU A 138 24.05 8.87 -11.99
N MET A 139 24.67 8.51 -13.12
CA MET A 139 25.36 7.22 -13.24
C MET A 139 26.62 7.20 -12.39
N ARG A 140 26.81 6.12 -11.64
CA ARG A 140 28.01 5.83 -10.86
C ARG A 140 28.53 4.45 -11.29
N GLN A 141 29.76 4.43 -11.81
CA GLN A 141 30.48 3.22 -12.24
C GLN A 141 31.37 2.68 -11.12
#